data_AF-G5LJ15-F1
#
_entry.id   AF-G5LJ15-F1
#
_cell.length_a   1.000
_cell.length_b   1.000
_cell.length_c   1.000
_cell.angle_alpha   90.00
_cell.angle_beta   90.00
_cell.angle_gamma   90.00
#
_symmetry.space_group_name_H-M   'P 1'
#
loop_
_entity.id
_entity.type
_entity.pdbx_description
1 polymer ?
#
loop_
_entity_poly.entity_id
_entity_poly.type
_entity_poly.pdbx_seq_one_letter_code
_entity_poly.pdbx_strand_id
1 'polypeptide(L)'
;MANLVIHTDLNCLSVVQYAVDVLEVEHIIICGHSGCGGIKAAVENPELGLINNWLLHIRDIWLKHSSLLGKMPEEQRLDALYELNVMEQVYNLGHSTIMQSAWKRGQNVTIHGWAYSINDGLLRDLDVTATNRETLENGYHKGISALSLKYIPHQ
;
A
#
# COMPACT_ATOMS: atom_id res chain seq x y z
N MET A 1 5.13 1.71 12.83
CA MET A 1 5.72 1.75 11.48
C MET A 1 4.83 0.94 10.54
N ALA A 2 4.43 1.49 9.39
CA ALA A 2 3.23 1.08 8.63
C ALA A 2 3.54 0.51 7.22
N ASN A 3 4.35 -0.56 7.16
CA ASN A 3 4.61 -1.36 5.95
C ASN A 3 4.85 -0.57 4.65
N LEU A 4 5.68 0.49 4.74
CA LEU A 4 5.99 1.39 3.62
C LEU A 4 7.04 0.82 2.66
N VAL A 5 6.90 1.15 1.38
CA VAL A 5 7.93 1.00 0.34
C VAL A 5 8.21 2.40 -0.20
N ILE A 6 9.19 3.09 0.39
CA ILE A 6 9.59 4.44 -0.01
C ILE A 6 10.57 4.33 -1.17
N HIS A 7 10.40 5.17 -2.20
CA HIS A 7 11.19 5.13 -3.45
C HIS A 7 12.71 5.20 -3.25
N THR A 8 13.18 5.74 -2.12
CA THR A 8 14.59 5.93 -1.79
C THR A 8 15.01 5.24 -0.48
N ASP A 9 14.16 4.38 0.09
CA ASP A 9 14.55 3.58 1.25
C ASP A 9 15.41 2.39 0.82
N LEU A 10 16.73 2.56 0.93
CA LEU A 10 17.69 1.52 0.55
C LEU A 10 17.52 0.24 1.39
N ASN A 11 17.00 0.31 2.61
CA ASN A 11 16.76 -0.89 3.43
C ASN A 11 15.74 -1.81 2.74
N CYS A 12 14.52 -1.31 2.53
CA CYS A 12 13.47 -2.07 1.86
C CYS A 12 13.88 -2.45 0.43
N LEU A 13 14.47 -1.53 -0.33
CA LEU A 13 14.87 -1.80 -1.72
C LEU A 13 15.97 -2.86 -1.83
N SER A 14 16.91 -2.94 -0.89
CA SER A 14 17.90 -4.03 -0.86
C SER A 14 17.25 -5.40 -0.60
N VAL A 15 16.25 -5.47 0.28
CA VAL A 15 15.48 -6.71 0.51
C VAL A 15 14.73 -7.13 -0.74
N VAL A 16 14.04 -6.19 -1.39
CA VAL A 16 13.30 -6.44 -2.64
C VAL A 16 14.24 -6.91 -3.74
N GLN A 17 15.36 -6.21 -3.95
CA GLN A 17 16.33 -6.53 -5.00
C GLN A 17 16.91 -7.93 -4.82
N TYR A 18 17.29 -8.29 -3.59
CA TYR A 18 17.78 -9.63 -3.30
C TYR A 18 16.69 -10.70 -3.52
N ALA A 19 15.47 -10.47 -3.04
CA ALA A 19 14.37 -11.40 -3.21
C ALA A 19 14.03 -11.64 -4.69
N VAL A 20 14.01 -10.58 -5.51
CA VAL A 20 13.64 -10.66 -6.92
C VAL A 20 14.78 -11.16 -7.80
N ASP A 21 15.98 -10.60 -7.67
CA ASP A 21 17.09 -10.89 -8.60
C ASP A 21 17.92 -12.11 -8.19
N VAL A 22 17.92 -12.50 -6.91
CA VAL A 22 18.76 -13.59 -6.40
C VAL A 22 17.94 -14.80 -5.98
N LEU A 23 16.88 -14.58 -5.18
CA LEU A 23 16.00 -15.68 -4.75
C LEU A 23 14.91 -16.01 -5.78
N GLU A 24 14.74 -15.16 -6.79
CA GLU A 24 13.76 -15.33 -7.86
C GLU A 24 12.33 -15.61 -7.33
N VAL A 25 11.91 -14.88 -6.29
CA VAL A 25 10.56 -15.08 -5.73
C VAL A 25 9.49 -14.79 -6.77
N GLU A 26 8.48 -15.66 -6.82
CA GLU A 26 7.35 -15.52 -7.75
C GLU A 26 6.29 -14.53 -7.24
N HIS A 27 6.25 -14.31 -5.92
CA HIS A 27 5.23 -13.49 -5.27
C HIS A 27 5.83 -12.56 -4.22
N ILE A 28 5.38 -11.31 -4.22
CA ILE A 28 5.62 -10.32 -3.18
C ILE A 28 4.27 -9.86 -2.63
N ILE A 29 4.10 -9.89 -1.32
CA ILE A 29 2.88 -9.47 -0.65
C ILE A 29 3.19 -8.29 0.26
N ILE A 30 2.53 -7.16 0.03
CA ILE A 30 2.49 -6.05 0.98
C ILE A 30 1.20 -6.20 1.78
N CYS A 31 1.35 -6.43 3.08
CA CYS A 31 0.22 -6.68 3.97
C CYS A 31 0.09 -5.56 5.02
N GLY A 32 -1.04 -4.86 5.01
CA GLY A 32 -1.42 -3.89 6.03
C GLY A 32 -2.45 -4.47 7.01
N HIS A 33 -2.76 -3.72 8.06
CA HIS A 33 -3.69 -4.19 9.08
C HIS A 33 -4.50 -3.06 9.74
N SER A 34 -5.71 -3.39 10.19
CA SER A 34 -6.52 -2.46 11.00
C SER A 34 -5.85 -2.17 12.35
N GLY A 35 -6.17 -1.01 12.93
CA GLY A 35 -5.58 -0.58 14.20
C GLY A 35 -4.07 -0.29 14.14
N CYS A 36 -3.48 -0.10 12.96
CA CYS A 36 -2.06 0.22 12.84
C CYS A 36 -1.72 1.53 13.55
N GLY A 37 -0.93 1.44 14.63
CA GLY A 37 -0.51 2.62 15.41
C GLY A 37 0.27 3.65 14.60
N GLY A 38 0.96 3.24 13.53
CA GLY A 38 1.64 4.17 12.62
C GLY A 38 0.67 4.99 11.77
N ILE A 39 -0.34 4.35 11.19
CA ILE A 39 -1.40 5.02 10.43
C ILE A 39 -2.16 5.99 11.35
N LYS A 40 -2.52 5.54 12.55
CA LYS A 40 -3.20 6.37 13.55
C LYS A 40 -2.37 7.59 13.93
N ALA A 41 -1.09 7.40 14.26
CA ALA A 41 -0.18 8.50 14.61
C ALA A 41 0.07 9.47 13.44
N ALA A 42 0.04 9.00 12.19
CA ALA A 42 0.16 9.89 11.03
C ALA A 42 -1.04 10.85 10.92
N VAL A 43 -2.24 10.39 11.28
CA VAL A 43 -3.48 11.19 11.27
C VAL A 43 -3.58 12.09 12.49
N GLU A 44 -3.42 11.55 13.69
CA GLU A 44 -3.50 12.31 14.96
C GLU A 44 -2.35 13.32 15.11
N ASN A 45 -1.22 13.06 14.47
CA ASN A 45 -0.03 13.91 14.44
C ASN A 45 0.50 14.36 15.83
N PRO A 46 0.62 13.46 16.84
CA PRO A 46 1.31 13.78 18.07
C PRO A 46 2.81 14.02 17.80
N GLU A 47 3.46 14.79 18.68
CA GLU A 47 4.90 14.99 18.65
C GLU A 47 5.62 13.76 19.22
N LEU A 48 6.02 12.82 18.34
CA LEU A 48 6.70 11.57 18.70
C LEU A 48 8.21 11.60 18.34
N GLY A 49 8.71 12.75 17.90
CA GLY A 49 10.11 12.94 17.53
C GLY A 49 10.44 12.36 16.15
N LEU A 50 11.55 11.62 16.06
CA LEU A 50 12.15 11.20 14.79
C LEU A 50 11.17 10.43 13.88
N ILE A 51 10.29 9.61 14.47
CA ILE A 51 9.31 8.79 13.74
C ILE A 51 8.35 9.64 12.91
N ASN A 52 8.05 10.89 13.29
CA ASN A 52 7.15 11.74 12.53
C ASN A 52 7.64 11.97 11.10
N ASN A 53 8.96 12.03 10.86
CA ASN A 53 9.51 12.16 9.50
C ASN A 53 9.13 10.97 8.62
N TRP A 54 9.14 9.76 9.17
CA TRP A 54 8.71 8.56 8.46
C TRP A 54 7.20 8.58 8.20
N LEU A 55 6.42 9.07 9.17
CA LEU A 55 4.96 9.15 9.05
C LEU A 55 4.49 10.22 8.06
N LEU A 56 5.35 11.15 7.63
CA LEU A 56 5.04 12.11 6.56
C LEU A 56 4.62 11.40 5.27
N HIS A 57 5.24 10.26 4.94
CA HIS A 57 4.87 9.48 3.75
C HIS A 57 3.44 8.94 3.80
N ILE A 58 2.91 8.66 5.00
CA ILE A 58 1.50 8.28 5.17
C ILE A 58 0.60 9.51 5.06
N ARG A 59 1.06 10.67 5.55
CA ARG A 59 0.33 11.95 5.43
C ARG A 59 0.23 12.41 3.97
N ASP A 60 1.24 12.13 3.15
CA ASP A 60 1.19 12.37 1.71
C ASP A 60 0.07 11.57 1.04
N ILE A 61 -0.07 10.29 1.42
CA ILE A 61 -1.15 9.41 0.96
C ILE A 61 -2.52 9.91 1.45
N TRP A 62 -2.59 10.30 2.73
CA TRP A 62 -3.81 10.88 3.29
C TRP A 62 -4.24 12.14 2.53
N LEU A 63 -3.30 13.02 2.19
CA LEU A 63 -3.57 14.22 1.41
C LEU A 63 -4.01 13.88 -0.03
N LYS A 64 -3.31 12.96 -0.69
CA LYS A 64 -3.61 12.48 -2.05
C LYS A 64 -5.05 11.98 -2.18
N HIS A 65 -5.55 11.29 -1.15
CA HIS A 65 -6.90 10.71 -1.13
C HIS A 65 -7.93 11.52 -0.34
N SER A 66 -7.62 12.76 0.03
CA SER A 66 -8.50 13.61 0.84
C SER A 66 -9.92 13.76 0.27
N SER A 67 -10.06 13.90 -1.05
CA SER A 67 -11.37 13.97 -1.72
C SER A 67 -12.18 12.67 -1.60
N LEU A 68 -11.53 11.52 -1.68
CA LEU A 68 -12.17 10.21 -1.50
C LEU A 68 -12.56 10.01 -0.03
N LEU A 69 -11.64 10.28 0.90
CA LEU A 69 -11.86 10.15 2.34
C LEU A 69 -12.92 11.14 2.86
N GLY A 70 -13.07 12.31 2.22
CA GLY A 70 -14.11 13.28 2.55
C GLY A 70 -15.54 12.79 2.26
N LYS A 71 -15.71 11.79 1.39
CA LYS A 71 -17.02 11.23 1.00
C LYS A 71 -17.50 10.09 1.89
N MET A 72 -16.66 9.60 2.80
CA MET A 72 -17.01 8.51 3.74
C MET A 72 -17.17 9.02 5.17
N PRO A 73 -17.90 8.28 6.03
CA PRO A 73 -18.01 8.57 7.45
C PRO A 73 -16.65 8.63 8.14
N GLU A 74 -16.49 9.51 9.12
CA GLU A 74 -15.21 9.80 9.76
C GLU A 74 -14.61 8.56 10.43
N GLU A 75 -15.46 7.76 11.09
CA GLU A 75 -15.09 6.53 11.79
C GLU A 75 -14.49 5.46 10.86
N GLN A 76 -14.76 5.54 9.55
CA GLN A 76 -14.26 4.58 8.56
C GLN A 76 -12.97 5.06 7.88
N ARG A 77 -12.58 6.33 8.05
CA ARG A 77 -11.44 6.92 7.34
C ARG A 77 -10.11 6.28 7.70
N LEU A 78 -9.90 5.91 8.96
CA LEU A 78 -8.68 5.22 9.38
C LEU A 78 -8.58 3.83 8.76
N ASP A 79 -9.72 3.14 8.64
CA ASP A 79 -9.76 1.82 8.02
C ASP A 79 -9.52 1.89 6.51
N ALA A 80 -10.13 2.86 5.84
CA ALA A 80 -9.83 3.15 4.45
C ALA A 80 -8.36 3.56 4.25
N LEU A 81 -7.77 4.34 5.17
CA LEU A 81 -6.40 4.84 5.01
C LEU A 81 -5.34 3.73 5.09
N TYR A 82 -5.48 2.72 5.93
CA TYR A 82 -4.50 1.63 5.93
C TYR A 82 -4.60 0.76 4.67
N GLU A 83 -5.81 0.58 4.12
CA GLU A 83 -6.02 -0.12 2.84
C GLU A 83 -5.41 0.70 1.68
N LEU A 84 -5.69 2.01 1.62
CA LEU A 84 -5.07 2.94 0.66
C LEU A 84 -3.54 2.92 0.77
N ASN A 85 -3.00 2.94 1.99
CA ASN A 85 -1.57 2.89 2.21
C ASN A 85 -0.94 1.63 1.56
N VAL A 86 -1.57 0.46 1.71
CA VAL A 86 -1.10 -0.77 1.06
C VAL A 86 -1.11 -0.65 -0.45
N MET A 87 -2.21 -0.16 -1.03
CA MET A 87 -2.33 0.01 -2.49
C MET A 87 -1.24 0.95 -3.04
N GLU A 88 -0.95 2.04 -2.34
CA GLU A 88 0.12 2.97 -2.70
C GLU A 88 1.51 2.34 -2.59
N GLN A 89 1.74 1.48 -1.59
CA GLN A 89 3.02 0.78 -1.48
C GLN A 89 3.21 -0.26 -2.57
N VAL A 90 2.13 -0.94 -2.99
CA VAL A 90 2.15 -1.83 -4.16
C VAL A 90 2.51 -1.03 -5.40
N TYR A 91 1.90 0.15 -5.57
CA TYR A 91 2.18 1.07 -6.66
C TYR A 91 3.65 1.53 -6.66
N ASN A 92 4.18 1.93 -5.50
CA ASN A 92 5.58 2.32 -5.33
C ASN A 92 6.54 1.18 -5.67
N LEU A 93 6.26 -0.03 -5.17
CA LEU A 93 7.08 -1.22 -5.43
C LEU A 93 7.11 -1.54 -6.93
N GLY A 94 5.95 -1.54 -7.58
CA GLY A 94 5.85 -1.74 -9.03
C GLY A 94 6.61 -0.69 -9.84
N HIS A 95 6.72 0.54 -9.34
CA HIS A 95 7.50 1.62 -9.94
C HIS A 95 9.01 1.58 -9.64
N SER A 96 9.46 0.70 -8.74
CA SER A 96 10.89 0.54 -8.46
C SER A 96 11.64 0.06 -9.70
N THR A 97 12.91 0.46 -9.83
CA THR A 97 13.81 0.01 -10.90
C THR A 97 13.96 -1.51 -10.91
N ILE A 98 13.86 -2.17 -9.74
CA ILE A 98 13.90 -3.62 -9.59
C ILE A 98 12.73 -4.26 -10.32
N MET A 99 11.49 -3.88 -9.98
CA MET A 99 10.29 -4.47 -10.57
C MET A 99 10.14 -4.12 -12.06
N GLN A 100 10.42 -2.86 -12.43
CA GLN A 100 10.41 -2.45 -13.83
C GLN A 100 11.39 -3.28 -14.67
N SER A 101 12.59 -3.54 -14.16
CA SER A 101 13.58 -4.39 -14.82
C SER A 101 13.14 -5.85 -14.88
N ALA A 102 12.56 -6.38 -13.79
CA ALA A 102 12.09 -7.76 -13.69
C ALA A 102 10.98 -8.08 -14.69
N TRP A 103 9.96 -7.24 -14.78
CA TRP A 103 8.90 -7.42 -15.77
C TRP A 103 9.40 -7.21 -17.20
N LYS A 104 10.30 -6.23 -17.42
CA LYS A 104 10.88 -6.00 -18.75
C LYS A 104 11.70 -7.19 -19.25
N ARG A 105 12.41 -7.91 -18.37
CA ARG A 105 13.16 -9.13 -18.72
C ARG A 105 12.29 -10.39 -18.76
N GLY A 106 10.98 -10.27 -18.55
CA GLY A 106 10.04 -11.40 -18.60
C GLY A 106 10.08 -12.32 -17.38
N GLN A 107 10.63 -11.85 -16.25
CA GLN A 107 10.61 -12.65 -15.02
C GLN A 107 9.18 -12.75 -14.46
N ASN A 108 8.79 -13.96 -14.06
CA ASN A 108 7.50 -14.22 -13.44
C ASN A 108 7.52 -13.76 -11.98
N VAL A 109 7.05 -12.54 -11.72
CA VAL A 109 6.89 -12.00 -10.37
C VAL A 109 5.60 -11.21 -10.26
N THR A 110 4.80 -11.54 -9.25
CA THR A 110 3.50 -10.92 -8.97
C THR A 110 3.55 -10.14 -7.67
N ILE A 111 3.04 -8.91 -7.66
CA ILE A 111 2.88 -8.11 -6.44
C ILE A 111 1.41 -8.16 -6.01
N HIS A 112 1.17 -8.37 -4.72
CA HIS A 112 -0.16 -8.34 -4.11
C HIS A 112 -0.24 -7.29 -3.01
N GLY A 113 -1.41 -6.66 -2.87
CA GLY A 113 -1.75 -5.79 -1.75
C GLY A 113 -2.84 -6.43 -0.91
N TRP A 114 -2.50 -6.86 0.31
CA TRP A 114 -3.44 -7.49 1.23
C TRP A 114 -3.65 -6.65 2.49
N ALA A 115 -4.79 -6.87 3.12
CA ALA A 115 -5.17 -6.26 4.37
C ALA A 115 -5.81 -7.32 5.28
N TYR A 116 -5.60 -7.23 6.59
CA TYR A 116 -6.40 -8.00 7.55
C TYR A 116 -6.91 -7.14 8.69
N SER A 117 -8.03 -7.55 9.30
CA SER A 117 -8.49 -6.92 10.53
C SER A 117 -7.93 -7.65 11.74
N ILE A 118 -7.44 -6.92 12.74
CA ILE A 118 -7.01 -7.52 14.01
C ILE A 118 -8.17 -8.16 14.79
N ASN A 119 -9.42 -7.84 14.42
CA ASN A 119 -10.62 -8.37 15.07
C ASN A 119 -10.93 -9.82 14.68
N ASP A 120 -10.62 -10.22 13.44
CA ASP A 120 -10.99 -11.53 12.88
C ASP A 120 -9.81 -12.29 12.25
N GLY A 121 -8.68 -11.63 11.97
CA GLY A 121 -7.52 -12.22 11.32
C GLY A 121 -7.74 -12.60 9.85
N LEU A 122 -8.86 -12.19 9.23
CA LEU A 122 -9.19 -12.56 7.86
C LEU A 122 -8.43 -11.68 6.86
N LEU A 123 -7.67 -12.34 5.97
CA LEU A 123 -7.02 -11.70 4.84
C LEU A 123 -8.04 -11.26 3.80
N ARG A 124 -7.85 -10.05 3.29
CA ARG A 124 -8.63 -9.43 2.23
C ARG A 124 -7.67 -8.96 1.15
N ASP A 125 -7.88 -9.47 -0.06
CA ASP A 125 -7.22 -8.96 -1.25
C ASP A 125 -7.81 -7.60 -1.61
N LEU A 126 -6.95 -6.60 -1.80
CA LEU A 126 -7.33 -5.24 -2.17
C LEU A 126 -7.45 -5.04 -3.69
N ASP A 127 -7.33 -6.13 -4.46
CA ASP A 127 -7.57 -6.17 -5.91
C ASP A 127 -6.62 -5.25 -6.71
N VAL A 128 -5.42 -5.09 -6.19
CA VAL A 128 -4.28 -4.35 -6.79
C VAL A 128 -3.18 -5.29 -7.28
N THR A 129 -3.51 -6.55 -7.51
CA THR A 129 -2.54 -7.56 -7.96
C THR A 129 -1.94 -7.18 -9.32
N ALA A 130 -0.61 -7.16 -9.43
CA ALA A 130 0.12 -6.73 -10.61
C ALA A 130 1.16 -7.76 -11.05
N THR A 131 1.13 -8.15 -12.32
CA THR A 131 2.07 -9.09 -12.95
C THR A 131 2.96 -8.42 -14.00
N ASN A 132 2.65 -7.16 -14.34
CA ASN A 132 3.37 -6.34 -15.31
C ASN A 132 2.95 -4.87 -15.14
N ARG A 133 3.52 -3.99 -15.97
CA ARG A 133 3.25 -2.53 -15.93
C ARG A 133 1.79 -2.18 -16.23
N GLU A 134 1.14 -2.90 -17.14
CA GLU A 134 -0.26 -2.62 -17.50
C GLU A 134 -1.22 -2.99 -16.37
N THR A 135 -1.04 -4.18 -15.80
CA THR A 135 -1.83 -4.65 -14.65
C THR A 135 -1.54 -3.85 -13.38
N LEU A 136 -0.35 -3.26 -13.22
CA LEU A 136 -0.06 -2.34 -12.13
C LEU A 136 -0.96 -1.09 -12.17
N GLU A 137 -1.04 -0.41 -13.32
CA GLU A 137 -1.88 0.78 -13.48
C GLU A 137 -3.37 0.44 -13.36
N ASN A 138 -3.81 -0.58 -14.11
CA ASN A 138 -5.21 -1.00 -14.12
C ASN A 138 -5.64 -1.52 -12.74
N GLY A 139 -4.82 -2.33 -12.09
CA GLY A 139 -5.06 -2.87 -10.76
C GLY A 139 -5.12 -1.77 -9.70
N TYR A 140 -4.20 -0.81 -9.72
CA TYR A 140 -4.25 0.34 -8.81
C TYR A 140 -5.56 1.12 -8.95
N HIS A 141 -5.97 1.50 -10.17
CA HIS A 141 -7.23 2.21 -10.39
C HIS A 141 -8.46 1.37 -10.00
N LYS A 142 -8.43 0.06 -10.24
CA LYS A 142 -9.47 -0.89 -9.85
C LYS A 142 -9.61 -0.95 -8.33
N GLY A 143 -8.51 -1.12 -7.59
CA GLY A 143 -8.50 -1.18 -6.13
C GLY A 143 -9.02 0.11 -5.48
N ILE A 144 -8.58 1.28 -5.97
CA ILE A 144 -9.08 2.58 -5.49
C ILE A 144 -10.59 2.71 -5.75
N SER A 145 -11.07 2.27 -6.91
CA SER A 145 -12.50 2.30 -7.26
C SER A 145 -13.33 1.35 -6.38
N ALA A 146 -12.84 0.13 -6.16
CA ALA A 146 -13.49 -0.85 -5.29
C ALA A 146 -13.57 -0.37 -3.84
N LEU A 147 -12.51 0.25 -3.33
CA LEU A 147 -12.50 0.88 -2.01
C LEU A 147 -13.51 2.03 -1.93
N SER A 148 -13.56 2.88 -2.95
CA SER A 148 -14.55 3.96 -3.03
C SER A 148 -15.98 3.43 -2.99
N LEU A 149 -16.29 2.32 -3.68
CA LEU A 149 -17.61 1.70 -3.65
C LEU A 149 -17.93 1.06 -2.30
N LYS A 150 -16.93 0.49 -1.63
CA LYS A 150 -17.08 -0.16 -0.32
C LYS A 150 -17.45 0.81 0.81
N TYR A 151 -16.82 1.99 0.86
CA TYR A 151 -16.94 2.93 1.99
C TYR A 151 -17.88 4.12 1.76
N ILE A 152 -18.24 4.42 0.51
CA ILE A 152 -19.17 5.52 0.22
C ILE A 152 -20.60 4.97 0.29
N PRO A 153 -21.48 5.53 1.13
CA PRO A 153 -22.87 5.10 1.22
C PRO A 153 -23.55 5.19 -0.16
N HIS A 154 -24.14 4.09 -0.61
CA HIS A 154 -25.06 4.12 -1.74
C HIS A 154 -26.42 4.63 -1.23
N GLN A 155 -26.89 5.76 -1.77
CA GLN A 155 -28.27 6.21 -1.60
C GLN A 155 -29.23 5.28 -2.34
#